data_AF-A0A9E7JK32-F1
#
_entry.id   AF-A0A9E7JK32-F1
#
_cell.length_a   1.000
_cell.length_b   1.000
_cell.length_c   1.000
_cell.angle_alpha   90.00
_cell.angle_beta   90.00
_cell.angle_gamma   90.00
#
_symmetry.space_group_name_H-M   'P 1'
#
loop_
_entity.id
_entity.type
_entity.pdbx_description
1 polymer ?
#
loop_
_entity_poly.entity_id
_entity_poly.type
_entity_poly.pdbx_seq_one_letter_code
_entity_poly.pdbx_strand_id
1 'polypeptide(L)'
;MQVGVRIARLSSSRFRSPHFPLLSTTSRRLRCNLSPSAASPEECELNEESDKFLRWLRQKAGSEISSVLSLGNSIYGRSLFASKNIKSGECILKVPYIAQITSENISREIKLLLPRDIENVSRLAVVLLAEKKHGEYSGWATYVNSLPSIDEMHNAIFWSKDELELVRDSAIYQETINLQAHIKKEYSVLGPVLEQFPYDFGDVHLMDFMHAYALVTSRAWDTSKGVSLIPFADFLNHDGTCDAVLLSDVHEEISEVIADRDYAVGEQVMIRYGKFSNATLLLDFGFTLPYNKYDQVQLLMDIPSHDPLYGMKSEILKKHCWPRTTTNADKSNTSGNSFVVKEVKSAIGKGKGIPQALRAFARVLSATSVEELQSLITEATENDGRLARRPLKSNEREIQAHCILCSRLLHMIQGHDVALKKLKSVDASDCNGRQSLRTRMARDLLNGELRVMKSAYAWLTNYYTSLSVPKEASLCSEEFSLTSAGDGELG
;
A
#
# COMPACT_ATOMS: atom_id res chain seq x y z
N MET A 1 -17.52 11.29 12.22
CA MET A 1 -16.49 11.23 11.16
C MET A 1 -15.78 9.88 11.17
N GLN A 2 -15.80 9.18 10.05
CA GLN A 2 -15.04 7.97 9.78
C GLN A 2 -13.89 8.32 8.85
N VAL A 3 -12.70 7.75 9.04
CA VAL A 3 -11.59 7.93 8.09
C VAL A 3 -11.94 7.18 6.81
N GLY A 4 -12.09 7.90 5.70
CA GLY A 4 -12.20 7.34 4.37
C GLY A 4 -10.84 6.78 3.95
N VAL A 5 -10.80 5.51 3.57
CA VAL A 5 -9.57 4.85 3.13
C VAL A 5 -9.64 4.73 1.61
N ARG A 6 -8.63 5.24 0.89
CA ARG A 6 -8.53 4.97 -0.56
C ARG A 6 -8.54 3.47 -0.75
N ILE A 7 -9.28 2.99 -1.74
CA ILE A 7 -9.30 1.57 -2.03
C ILE A 7 -7.88 1.16 -2.42
N ALA A 8 -7.42 0.10 -1.78
CA ALA A 8 -6.24 -0.63 -2.17
C ALA A 8 -6.53 -2.11 -1.89
N ARG A 9 -6.11 -2.99 -2.79
CA ARG A 9 -6.14 -4.42 -2.52
C ARG A 9 -5.11 -4.69 -1.44
N LEU A 10 -5.59 -4.82 -0.21
CA LEU A 10 -4.75 -5.22 0.91
C LEU A 10 -4.23 -6.64 0.64
N SER A 11 -2.97 -6.77 0.23
CA SER A 11 -2.19 -7.96 0.57
C SER A 11 -1.98 -7.92 2.09
N SER A 12 -2.95 -8.49 2.82
CA SER A 12 -2.94 -8.68 4.27
C SER A 12 -2.70 -7.44 5.14
N SER A 13 -3.78 -6.74 5.53
CA SER A 13 -4.02 -6.26 6.92
C SER A 13 -5.11 -5.18 6.95
N ARG A 14 -6.31 -5.53 7.41
CA ARG A 14 -7.24 -4.53 7.95
C ARG A 14 -6.66 -4.04 9.28
N PHE A 15 -6.16 -2.82 9.34
CA PHE A 15 -5.93 -2.15 10.62
C PHE A 15 -7.24 -1.51 11.09
N ARG A 16 -7.73 -1.93 12.27
CA ARG A 16 -8.66 -1.10 13.06
C ARG A 16 -7.92 0.16 13.51
N SER A 17 -8.50 1.32 13.26
CA SER A 17 -8.02 2.62 13.75
C SER A 17 -7.97 2.65 15.28
N PRO A 18 -6.85 3.07 15.90
CA PRO A 18 -6.86 3.58 17.25
C PRO A 18 -7.13 5.10 17.19
N HIS A 19 -7.99 5.60 18.07
CA HIS A 19 -8.09 7.03 18.36
C HIS A 19 -6.73 7.53 18.85
N PHE A 20 -6.20 8.59 18.23
CA PHE A 20 -5.00 9.27 18.72
C PHE A 20 -5.21 10.79 18.77
N PRO A 21 -4.79 11.45 19.87
CA PRO A 21 -4.70 12.90 19.95
C PRO A 21 -3.45 13.41 19.22
N LEU A 22 -3.59 14.60 18.63
CA LEU A 22 -2.56 15.33 17.89
C LEU A 22 -1.41 15.74 18.82
N LEU A 23 -0.17 15.45 18.43
CA LEU A 23 1.04 15.97 19.06
C LEU A 23 1.89 16.67 18.00
N SER A 24 2.12 17.97 18.22
CA SER A 24 2.91 18.84 17.36
C SER A 24 4.41 18.60 17.55
N THR A 25 5.15 18.36 16.46
CA THR A 25 6.60 18.51 16.45
C THR A 25 7.01 19.55 15.43
N THR A 26 7.64 20.62 15.90
CA THR A 26 8.16 21.73 15.09
C THR A 26 9.43 21.31 14.36
N SER A 27 9.48 21.53 13.04
CA SER A 27 10.74 21.52 12.28
C SER A 27 10.87 22.84 11.50
N ARG A 28 11.99 23.54 11.70
CA ARG A 28 12.31 24.82 11.07
C ARG A 28 12.65 24.61 9.59
N ARG A 29 12.08 25.45 8.71
CA ARG A 29 12.49 25.58 7.30
C ARG A 29 13.02 26.98 6.98
N LEU A 30 13.96 27.00 6.04
CA LEU A 30 14.53 28.18 5.40
C LEU A 30 13.54 28.78 4.39
N ARG A 31 13.42 30.11 4.38
CA ARG A 31 12.59 30.92 3.48
C ARG A 31 13.35 31.25 2.20
N CYS A 32 12.70 31.10 1.05
CA CYS A 32 13.02 31.87 -0.16
C CYS A 32 11.76 32.64 -0.56
N ASN A 33 11.86 33.97 -0.65
CA ASN A 33 10.80 34.86 -1.11
C ASN A 33 10.94 35.09 -2.62
N LEU A 34 9.87 34.91 -3.38
CA LEU A 34 9.76 35.38 -4.75
C LEU A 34 8.45 36.18 -4.88
N SER A 35 8.57 37.36 -5.49
CA SER A 35 7.53 38.36 -5.72
C SER A 35 6.57 37.95 -6.86
N PRO A 36 5.33 38.47 -6.93
CA PRO A 36 4.36 38.05 -7.94
C PRO A 36 4.64 38.69 -9.31
N SER A 37 4.81 37.86 -10.33
CA SER A 37 4.82 38.21 -11.75
C SER A 37 3.41 38.05 -12.33
N ALA A 38 3.10 38.77 -13.41
CA ALA A 38 1.83 38.65 -14.14
C ALA A 38 1.57 37.20 -14.57
N ALA A 39 0.30 36.77 -14.44
CA ALA A 39 -0.12 35.39 -14.69
C ALA A 39 0.17 34.97 -16.13
N SER A 40 0.72 33.76 -16.30
CA SER A 40 0.99 33.20 -17.62
C SER A 40 -0.32 32.78 -18.33
N PRO A 41 -0.35 32.66 -19.67
CA PRO A 41 -1.52 32.16 -20.39
C PRO A 41 -1.99 30.78 -19.90
N GLU A 42 -1.05 29.90 -19.52
CA GLU A 42 -1.34 28.58 -18.96
C GLU A 42 -2.01 28.66 -17.57
N GLU A 43 -1.64 29.63 -16.73
CA GLU A 43 -2.30 29.87 -15.44
C GLU A 43 -3.73 30.38 -15.60
N CYS A 44 -4.00 31.16 -16.65
CA CYS A 44 -5.36 31.63 -16.97
C CYS A 44 -6.27 30.47 -17.41
N GLU A 45 -5.81 29.60 -18.31
CA GLU A 45 -6.60 28.45 -18.80
C GLU A 45 -6.91 27.43 -17.68
N LEU A 46 -5.95 27.16 -16.79
CA LEU A 46 -6.14 26.24 -15.66
C LEU A 46 -7.12 26.79 -14.61
N ASN A 47 -7.11 28.11 -14.38
CA ASN A 47 -8.09 28.76 -13.52
C ASN A 47 -9.51 28.65 -14.10
N GLU A 48 -9.67 28.81 -15.42
CA GLU A 48 -10.97 28.62 -16.08
C GLU A 48 -11.46 27.17 -16.01
N GLU A 49 -10.56 26.18 -16.17
CA GLU A 49 -10.91 24.76 -16.02
C GLU A 49 -11.36 24.45 -14.58
N SER A 50 -10.60 24.93 -13.59
CA SER A 50 -10.92 24.79 -12.17
C SER A 50 -12.31 25.36 -11.84
N ASP A 51 -12.58 26.58 -12.32
CA ASP A 51 -13.86 27.26 -12.10
C ASP A 51 -15.02 26.53 -12.78
N LYS A 52 -14.82 26.03 -14.00
CA LYS A 52 -15.82 25.22 -14.72
C LYS A 52 -16.13 23.93 -13.97
N PHE A 53 -15.12 23.23 -13.47
CA PHE A 53 -15.30 22.00 -12.72
C PHE A 53 -16.05 22.23 -11.41
N LEU A 54 -15.62 23.23 -10.61
CA LEU A 54 -16.29 23.58 -9.35
C LEU A 54 -17.72 24.08 -9.57
N ARG A 55 -17.99 24.82 -10.66
CA ARG A 55 -19.34 25.23 -11.03
C ARG A 55 -20.25 24.03 -11.34
N TRP A 56 -19.76 23.07 -12.12
CA TRP A 56 -20.49 21.82 -12.37
C TRP A 56 -20.72 21.06 -11.06
N LEU A 57 -19.71 20.95 -10.19
CA LEU A 57 -19.84 20.22 -8.93
C LEU A 57 -20.88 20.84 -7.99
N ARG A 58 -20.95 22.18 -7.90
CA ARG A 58 -22.01 22.91 -7.18
C ARG A 58 -23.40 22.60 -7.73
N GLN A 59 -23.56 22.64 -9.05
CA GLN A 59 -24.83 22.31 -9.71
C GLN A 59 -25.26 20.87 -9.42
N LYS A 60 -24.32 19.93 -9.50
CA LYS A 60 -24.55 18.51 -9.22
C LYS A 60 -24.91 18.26 -7.75
N ALA A 61 -24.26 18.97 -6.84
CA ALA A 61 -24.53 18.86 -5.41
C ALA A 61 -25.85 19.52 -4.99
N GLY A 62 -26.30 20.54 -5.73
CA GLY A 62 -27.43 21.38 -5.32
C GLY A 62 -27.11 22.27 -4.11
N SER A 63 -25.82 22.43 -3.77
CA SER A 63 -25.34 23.20 -2.63
C SER A 63 -23.99 23.86 -2.96
N GLU A 64 -23.58 24.81 -2.13
CA GLU A 64 -22.22 25.35 -2.22
C GLU A 64 -21.16 24.25 -1.96
N ILE A 65 -20.05 24.34 -2.69
CA ILE A 65 -18.87 23.49 -2.50
C ILE A 65 -17.82 24.33 -1.80
N SER A 66 -17.52 23.96 -0.55
CA SER A 66 -16.41 24.56 0.19
C SER A 66 -15.11 23.98 -0.33
N SER A 67 -14.40 24.74 -1.16
CA SER A 67 -13.05 24.42 -1.63
C SER A 67 -12.15 25.65 -1.51
N VAL A 68 -10.96 25.47 -0.95
CA VAL A 68 -9.87 26.46 -0.95
C VAL A 68 -8.74 26.03 -1.87
N LEU A 69 -9.09 25.27 -2.91
CA LEU A 69 -8.18 24.66 -3.85
C LEU A 69 -8.47 25.12 -5.28
N SER A 70 -7.42 25.19 -6.09
CA SER A 70 -7.47 25.33 -7.55
C SER A 70 -6.93 24.07 -8.24
N LEU A 71 -7.48 23.78 -9.42
CA LEU A 71 -7.00 22.72 -10.30
C LEU A 71 -5.76 23.17 -11.06
N GLY A 72 -4.79 22.28 -11.22
CA GLY A 72 -3.62 22.51 -12.08
C GLY A 72 -2.93 21.20 -12.44
N ASN A 73 -1.74 21.30 -13.03
CA ASN A 73 -0.90 20.15 -13.36
C ASN A 73 0.41 20.18 -12.56
N SER A 74 0.89 19.01 -12.15
CA SER A 74 2.22 18.81 -11.57
C SER A 74 2.93 17.64 -12.27
N ILE A 75 4.11 17.28 -11.79
CA ILE A 75 4.83 16.09 -12.25
C ILE A 75 4.05 14.78 -12.02
N TYR A 76 2.98 14.82 -11.20
CA TYR A 76 2.08 13.70 -10.93
C TYR A 76 0.80 13.73 -11.79
N GLY A 77 0.74 14.62 -12.78
CA GLY A 77 -0.46 14.89 -13.58
C GLY A 77 -1.38 15.89 -12.91
N ARG A 78 -2.69 15.73 -13.12
CA ARG A 78 -3.72 16.62 -12.56
C ARG A 78 -3.63 16.65 -11.02
N SER A 79 -3.60 17.85 -10.47
CA SER A 79 -3.25 18.12 -9.06
C SER A 79 -4.09 19.27 -8.50
N LEU A 80 -4.19 19.35 -7.17
CA LEU A 80 -4.82 20.48 -6.50
C LEU A 80 -3.79 21.34 -5.76
N PHE A 81 -3.97 22.64 -5.83
CA PHE A 81 -3.10 23.64 -5.22
C PHE A 81 -3.89 24.55 -4.31
N ALA A 82 -3.27 25.07 -3.25
CA ALA A 82 -3.93 25.98 -2.33
C ALA A 82 -4.20 27.33 -3.01
N SER A 83 -5.47 27.73 -3.12
CA SER A 83 -5.85 29.02 -3.73
C SER A 83 -5.67 30.21 -2.78
N LYS A 84 -5.44 29.93 -1.50
CA LYS A 84 -5.09 30.89 -0.45
C LYS A 84 -4.19 30.22 0.59
N ASN A 85 -3.69 30.96 1.56
CA ASN A 85 -3.00 30.36 2.70
C ASN A 85 -3.98 29.50 3.51
N ILE A 86 -3.60 28.26 3.82
CA ILE A 86 -4.39 27.30 4.59
C ILE A 86 -3.64 27.00 5.88
N LYS A 87 -4.34 26.98 7.01
CA LYS A 87 -3.76 26.59 8.31
C LYS A 87 -4.03 25.14 8.66
N SER A 88 -3.11 24.52 9.38
CA SER A 88 -3.32 23.19 9.96
C SER A 88 -4.64 23.16 10.76
N GLY A 89 -5.45 22.12 10.52
CA GLY A 89 -6.78 21.96 11.10
C GLY A 89 -7.92 22.62 10.31
N GLU A 90 -7.64 23.44 9.29
CA GLU A 90 -8.68 24.00 8.44
C GLU A 90 -9.26 22.97 7.47
N CYS A 91 -10.56 23.10 7.19
CA CYS A 91 -11.20 22.30 6.16
C CYS A 91 -10.82 22.79 4.77
N ILE A 92 -10.21 21.91 3.98
CA ILE A 92 -9.71 22.21 2.64
C ILE A 92 -10.82 22.02 1.58
N LEU A 93 -11.57 20.93 1.71
CA LEU A 93 -12.55 20.50 0.71
C LEU A 93 -13.73 19.82 1.41
N LYS A 94 -14.96 20.11 0.98
CA LYS A 94 -16.18 19.37 1.32
C LYS A 94 -16.94 18.99 0.06
N VAL A 95 -17.25 17.70 -0.08
CA VAL A 95 -18.02 17.14 -1.20
C VAL A 95 -19.21 16.34 -0.66
N PRO A 96 -20.46 16.82 -0.89
CA PRO A 96 -21.67 16.10 -0.51
C PRO A 96 -21.78 14.72 -1.18
N TYR A 97 -22.38 13.76 -0.49
CA TYR A 97 -22.55 12.39 -0.98
C TYR A 97 -23.39 12.32 -2.26
N ILE A 98 -24.35 13.24 -2.44
CA ILE A 98 -25.19 13.29 -3.64
C ILE A 98 -24.41 13.58 -4.93
N ALA A 99 -23.23 14.21 -4.82
CA ALA A 99 -22.36 14.48 -5.97
C ALA A 99 -21.44 13.30 -6.33
N GLN A 100 -21.30 12.32 -5.44
CA GLN A 100 -20.39 11.18 -5.61
C GLN A 100 -20.97 10.13 -6.58
N ILE A 101 -20.09 9.31 -7.15
CA ILE A 101 -20.50 8.12 -7.93
C ILE A 101 -20.28 6.89 -7.07
N THR A 102 -21.33 6.09 -6.94
CA THR A 102 -21.41 4.87 -6.13
C THR A 102 -22.02 3.74 -6.96
N SER A 103 -21.96 2.50 -6.46
CA SER A 103 -22.65 1.37 -7.11
C SER A 103 -24.17 1.55 -7.18
N GLU A 104 -24.73 2.53 -6.46
CA GLU A 104 -26.14 2.86 -6.51
C GLU A 104 -26.55 3.74 -7.71
N ASN A 105 -25.60 4.32 -8.44
CA ASN A 105 -25.89 5.22 -9.55
C ASN A 105 -26.14 4.49 -10.89
N ILE A 106 -26.93 3.42 -10.85
CA ILE A 106 -27.33 2.68 -12.05
C ILE A 106 -28.80 2.23 -11.95
N SER A 107 -29.42 1.88 -13.09
CA SER A 107 -30.83 1.52 -13.14
C SER A 107 -31.14 0.30 -12.25
N ARG A 108 -32.35 0.26 -11.68
CA ARG A 108 -32.78 -0.84 -10.80
C ARG A 108 -32.75 -2.20 -11.52
N GLU A 109 -33.07 -2.22 -12.80
CA GLU A 109 -33.09 -3.43 -13.63
C GLU A 109 -31.68 -4.03 -13.75
N ILE A 110 -30.68 -3.20 -14.07
CA ILE A 110 -29.29 -3.64 -14.13
C ILE A 110 -28.82 -4.14 -12.75
N LYS A 111 -29.11 -3.40 -11.68
CA LYS A 111 -28.74 -3.82 -10.31
C LYS A 111 -29.25 -5.20 -9.93
N LEU A 112 -30.48 -5.54 -10.32
CA LEU A 112 -31.09 -6.83 -10.00
C LEU A 112 -30.45 -8.00 -10.77
N LEU A 113 -29.86 -7.73 -11.93
CA LEU A 113 -29.17 -8.71 -12.76
C LEU A 113 -27.68 -8.87 -12.42
N LEU A 114 -27.08 -7.88 -11.73
CA LEU A 114 -25.71 -8.00 -11.26
C LEU A 114 -25.58 -9.15 -10.25
N PRO A 115 -24.57 -10.03 -10.39
CA PRO A 115 -24.36 -11.13 -9.46
C PRO A 115 -24.16 -10.62 -8.02
N ARG A 116 -24.70 -11.37 -7.04
CA ARG A 116 -24.54 -11.01 -5.62
C ARG A 116 -23.08 -11.09 -5.14
N ASP A 117 -22.29 -11.98 -5.71
CA ASP A 117 -20.91 -12.21 -5.29
C ASP A 117 -19.87 -11.35 -6.04
N ILE A 118 -20.32 -10.50 -6.98
CA ILE A 118 -19.41 -9.60 -7.72
C ILE A 118 -18.78 -8.56 -6.76
N GLU A 119 -17.53 -8.18 -7.01
CA GLU A 119 -16.83 -7.22 -6.15
C GLU A 119 -17.45 -5.81 -6.23
N ASN A 120 -17.39 -5.05 -5.13
CA ASN A 120 -17.87 -3.66 -5.12
C ASN A 120 -17.09 -2.76 -6.09
N VAL A 121 -15.80 -3.04 -6.32
CA VAL A 121 -14.99 -2.35 -7.33
C VAL A 121 -15.56 -2.63 -8.73
N SER A 122 -15.86 -3.89 -9.05
CA SER A 122 -16.50 -4.29 -10.30
C SER A 122 -17.87 -3.64 -10.47
N ARG A 123 -18.69 -3.56 -9.40
CA ARG A 123 -19.99 -2.86 -9.44
C ARG A 123 -19.84 -1.39 -9.82
N LEU A 124 -18.93 -0.67 -9.17
CA LEU A 124 -18.69 0.74 -9.51
C LEU A 124 -18.05 0.91 -10.89
N ALA A 125 -17.24 -0.05 -11.35
CA ALA A 125 -16.69 -0.05 -12.70
C ALA A 125 -17.80 -0.16 -13.76
N VAL A 126 -18.84 -0.97 -13.52
CA VAL A 126 -20.02 -1.04 -14.39
C VAL A 126 -20.75 0.30 -14.45
N VAL A 127 -20.95 0.99 -13.32
CA VAL A 127 -21.52 2.34 -13.32
C VAL A 127 -20.67 3.30 -14.16
N LEU A 128 -19.34 3.24 -13.99
CA LEU A 128 -18.44 4.12 -14.72
C LEU A 128 -18.47 3.87 -16.24
N LEU A 129 -18.65 2.62 -16.68
CA LEU A 129 -18.85 2.28 -18.10
C LEU A 129 -20.13 2.91 -18.65
N ALA A 130 -21.24 2.81 -17.90
CA ALA A 130 -22.50 3.44 -18.30
C ALA A 130 -22.37 4.97 -18.41
N GLU A 131 -21.76 5.61 -17.40
CA GLU A 131 -21.55 7.07 -17.42
C GLU A 131 -20.64 7.52 -18.57
N LYS A 132 -19.60 6.74 -18.89
CA LYS A 132 -18.77 6.99 -20.08
C LYS A 132 -19.58 6.88 -21.38
N LYS A 133 -20.45 5.86 -21.48
CA LYS A 133 -21.29 5.64 -22.66
C LYS A 133 -22.32 6.74 -22.86
N HIS A 134 -22.92 7.25 -21.77
CA HIS A 134 -23.85 8.37 -21.82
C HIS A 134 -23.20 9.68 -22.28
N GLY A 135 -21.88 9.83 -22.15
CA GLY A 135 -21.15 10.98 -22.68
C GLY A 135 -21.70 12.31 -22.14
N GLU A 136 -22.07 13.23 -23.02
CA GLU A 136 -22.60 14.55 -22.64
C GLU A 136 -23.95 14.49 -21.92
N TYR A 137 -24.71 13.40 -22.06
CA TYR A 137 -25.97 13.18 -21.34
C TYR A 137 -25.74 12.69 -19.91
N SER A 138 -24.51 12.29 -19.56
CA SER A 138 -24.15 11.94 -18.19
C SER A 138 -24.21 13.16 -17.29
N GLY A 139 -24.91 13.04 -16.17
CA GLY A 139 -24.84 14.06 -15.10
C GLY A 139 -23.46 14.17 -14.45
N TRP A 140 -22.51 13.29 -14.80
CA TRP A 140 -21.11 13.28 -14.37
C TRP A 140 -20.13 13.51 -15.52
N ALA A 141 -20.57 13.93 -16.71
CA ALA A 141 -19.72 14.08 -17.89
C ALA A 141 -18.44 14.88 -17.62
N THR A 142 -18.53 16.01 -16.91
CA THR A 142 -17.37 16.85 -16.57
C THR A 142 -16.33 16.10 -15.74
N TYR A 143 -16.76 15.27 -14.78
CA TYR A 143 -15.85 14.45 -14.00
C TYR A 143 -15.33 13.25 -14.79
N VAL A 144 -16.20 12.50 -15.46
CA VAL A 144 -15.81 11.30 -16.21
C VAL A 144 -14.82 11.63 -17.33
N ASN A 145 -14.99 12.76 -18.01
CA ASN A 145 -14.07 13.24 -19.05
C ASN A 145 -12.73 13.74 -18.51
N SER A 146 -12.63 13.99 -17.19
CA SER A 146 -11.38 14.38 -16.53
C SER A 146 -10.55 13.19 -16.04
N LEU A 147 -11.11 11.98 -16.09
CA LEU A 147 -10.40 10.77 -15.66
C LEU A 147 -9.33 10.38 -16.68
N PRO A 148 -8.20 9.81 -16.24
CA PRO A 148 -7.13 9.40 -17.14
C PRO A 148 -7.61 8.43 -18.21
N SER A 149 -7.14 8.64 -19.43
CA SER A 149 -7.22 7.67 -20.52
C SER A 149 -6.42 6.41 -20.17
N ILE A 150 -6.66 5.31 -20.88
CA ILE A 150 -5.94 4.05 -20.65
C ILE A 150 -4.42 4.22 -20.86
N ASP A 151 -4.03 5.11 -21.76
CA ASP A 151 -2.63 5.40 -22.09
C ASP A 151 -1.88 6.16 -20.98
N GLU A 152 -2.60 6.79 -20.08
CA GLU A 152 -2.04 7.48 -18.91
C GLU A 152 -1.97 6.55 -17.68
N MET A 153 -2.50 5.32 -17.78
CA MET A 153 -2.51 4.35 -16.69
C MET A 153 -1.22 3.52 -16.67
N HIS A 154 -0.51 3.57 -15.54
CA HIS A 154 0.75 2.84 -15.34
C HIS A 154 0.65 1.68 -14.34
N ASN A 155 -0.57 1.31 -13.92
CA ASN A 155 -0.83 0.13 -13.09
C ASN A 155 -0.18 -1.13 -13.67
N ALA A 156 0.36 -1.98 -12.81
CA ALA A 156 1.02 -3.22 -13.22
C ALA A 156 0.12 -4.12 -14.10
N ILE A 157 -1.20 -4.07 -13.94
CA ILE A 157 -2.15 -4.84 -14.77
C ILE A 157 -2.11 -4.48 -16.25
N PHE A 158 -1.57 -3.32 -16.62
CA PHE A 158 -1.40 -2.86 -18.00
C PHE A 158 0.03 -3.01 -18.52
N TRP A 159 0.91 -3.68 -17.75
CA TRP A 159 2.28 -3.93 -18.18
C TRP A 159 2.31 -5.04 -19.22
N SER A 160 3.17 -4.87 -20.23
CA SER A 160 3.47 -5.92 -21.19
C SER A 160 4.18 -7.09 -20.51
N LYS A 161 4.30 -8.23 -21.20
CA LYS A 161 5.05 -9.39 -20.67
C LYS A 161 6.50 -9.02 -20.36
N ASP A 162 7.14 -8.25 -21.24
CA ASP A 162 8.54 -7.83 -21.09
C ASP A 162 8.71 -6.80 -19.96
N GLU A 163 7.73 -5.92 -19.75
CA GLU A 163 7.73 -5.00 -18.61
C GLU A 163 7.52 -5.74 -17.29
N LEU A 164 6.61 -6.71 -17.24
CA LEU A 164 6.36 -7.51 -16.04
C LEU A 164 7.57 -8.38 -15.69
N GLU A 165 8.31 -8.86 -16.68
CA GLU A 165 9.56 -9.59 -16.51
C GLU A 165 10.61 -8.85 -15.67
N LEU A 166 10.58 -7.51 -15.71
CA LEU A 166 11.49 -6.65 -14.92
C LEU A 166 11.35 -6.86 -13.42
N VAL A 167 10.19 -7.32 -12.96
CA VAL A 167 9.86 -7.53 -11.54
C VAL A 167 9.63 -9.01 -11.22
N ARG A 168 10.13 -9.94 -12.04
CA ARG A 168 9.98 -11.40 -11.84
C ARG A 168 10.33 -11.87 -10.43
N ASP A 169 11.39 -11.31 -9.85
CA ASP A 169 11.88 -11.71 -8.52
C ASP A 169 11.07 -11.12 -7.35
N SER A 170 10.08 -10.27 -7.64
CA SER A 170 9.16 -9.67 -6.67
C SER A 170 7.82 -10.41 -6.65
N ALA A 171 7.13 -10.39 -5.50
CA ALA A 171 5.79 -10.97 -5.36
C ALA A 171 4.76 -10.32 -6.30
N ILE A 172 4.97 -9.05 -6.67
CA ILE A 172 4.04 -8.31 -7.54
C ILE A 172 3.89 -8.99 -8.92
N TYR A 173 4.89 -9.72 -9.40
CA TYR A 173 4.82 -10.45 -10.67
C TYR A 173 3.61 -11.40 -10.67
N GLN A 174 3.54 -12.27 -9.65
CA GLN A 174 2.46 -13.24 -9.55
C GLN A 174 1.15 -12.58 -9.10
N GLU A 175 1.20 -11.57 -8.23
CA GLU A 175 0.01 -10.81 -7.82
C GLU A 175 -0.66 -10.11 -9.01
N THR A 176 0.11 -9.55 -9.94
CA THR A 176 -0.39 -8.91 -11.16
C THR A 176 -1.09 -9.91 -12.07
N ILE A 177 -0.48 -11.08 -12.31
CA ILE A 177 -1.08 -12.15 -13.13
C ILE A 177 -2.39 -12.63 -12.50
N ASN A 178 -2.39 -12.84 -11.19
CA ASN A 178 -3.58 -13.26 -10.46
C ASN A 178 -4.70 -12.20 -10.56
N LEU A 179 -4.34 -10.92 -10.47
CA LEU A 179 -5.27 -9.81 -10.62
C LEU A 179 -5.86 -9.74 -12.03
N GLN A 180 -5.03 -9.85 -13.08
CA GLN A 180 -5.51 -9.90 -14.46
C GLN A 180 -6.48 -11.06 -14.69
N ALA A 181 -6.15 -12.26 -14.19
CA ALA A 181 -7.02 -13.43 -14.27
C ALA A 181 -8.35 -13.22 -13.52
N HIS A 182 -8.30 -12.58 -12.36
CA HIS A 182 -9.47 -12.24 -11.56
C HIS A 182 -10.39 -11.24 -12.28
N ILE A 183 -9.85 -10.14 -12.80
CA ILE A 183 -10.65 -9.16 -13.55
C ILE A 183 -11.29 -9.80 -14.79
N LYS A 184 -10.56 -10.69 -15.47
CA LYS A 184 -11.11 -11.47 -16.59
C LYS A 184 -12.26 -12.38 -16.17
N LYS A 185 -12.17 -13.00 -14.98
CA LYS A 185 -13.25 -13.82 -14.41
C LYS A 185 -14.48 -12.97 -14.09
N GLU A 186 -14.31 -11.84 -13.41
CA GLU A 186 -15.40 -10.90 -13.11
C GLU A 186 -16.09 -10.44 -14.41
N TYR A 187 -15.30 -10.06 -15.42
CA TYR A 187 -15.81 -9.67 -16.74
C TYR A 187 -16.58 -10.80 -17.43
N SER A 188 -16.13 -12.05 -17.34
CA SER A 188 -16.84 -13.19 -17.98
C SER A 188 -18.24 -13.42 -17.41
N VAL A 189 -18.49 -13.00 -16.17
CA VAL A 189 -19.81 -13.06 -15.54
C VAL A 189 -20.64 -11.81 -15.87
N LEU A 190 -19.98 -10.64 -15.92
CA LEU A 190 -20.65 -9.36 -16.17
C LEU A 190 -21.01 -9.14 -17.64
N GLY A 191 -20.18 -9.58 -18.59
CA GLY A 191 -20.36 -9.36 -20.03
C GLY A 191 -21.77 -9.67 -20.52
N PRO A 192 -22.32 -10.88 -20.26
CA PRO A 192 -23.68 -11.24 -20.67
C PRO A 192 -24.78 -10.36 -20.04
N VAL A 193 -24.53 -9.73 -18.88
CA VAL A 193 -25.45 -8.76 -18.28
C VAL A 193 -25.34 -7.43 -19.01
N LEU A 194 -24.14 -6.95 -19.31
CA LEU A 194 -23.93 -5.68 -20.02
C LEU A 194 -24.51 -5.72 -21.45
N GLU A 195 -24.37 -6.85 -22.14
CA GLU A 195 -24.93 -7.07 -23.48
C GLU A 195 -26.47 -6.99 -23.54
N GLN A 196 -27.17 -7.19 -22.41
CA GLN A 196 -28.63 -7.02 -22.35
C GLN A 196 -29.06 -5.55 -22.35
N PHE A 197 -28.13 -4.61 -22.11
CA PHE A 197 -28.38 -3.18 -22.03
C PHE A 197 -27.48 -2.40 -23.00
N PRO A 198 -27.60 -2.64 -24.33
CA PRO A 198 -26.74 -2.00 -25.33
C PRO A 198 -26.92 -0.48 -25.41
N TYR A 199 -28.05 0.06 -24.94
CA TYR A 199 -28.26 1.50 -24.83
C TYR A 199 -27.39 2.12 -23.73
N ASP A 200 -27.34 1.49 -22.55
CA ASP A 200 -26.58 1.95 -21.39
C ASP A 200 -25.07 1.72 -21.54
N PHE A 201 -24.64 0.65 -22.23
CA PHE A 201 -23.22 0.26 -22.27
C PHE A 201 -22.58 0.29 -23.67
N GLY A 202 -23.35 0.07 -24.73
CA GLY A 202 -22.79 -0.21 -26.06
C GLY A 202 -22.04 -1.53 -26.13
N ASP A 203 -21.03 -1.60 -26.99
CA ASP A 203 -20.10 -2.74 -27.08
C ASP A 203 -18.96 -2.52 -26.08
N VAL A 204 -18.96 -3.29 -25.00
CA VAL A 204 -17.93 -3.22 -23.96
C VAL A 204 -16.97 -4.37 -24.17
N HIS A 205 -15.68 -4.08 -24.24
CA HIS A 205 -14.64 -5.11 -24.28
C HIS A 205 -13.96 -5.27 -22.92
N LEU A 206 -13.21 -6.36 -22.76
CA LEU A 206 -12.44 -6.64 -21.54
C LEU A 206 -11.50 -5.48 -21.17
N MET A 207 -10.87 -4.82 -22.15
CA MET A 207 -9.98 -3.70 -21.89
C MET A 207 -10.70 -2.47 -21.35
N ASP A 208 -11.93 -2.20 -21.79
CA ASP A 208 -12.76 -1.11 -21.27
C ASP A 208 -13.12 -1.37 -19.80
N PHE A 209 -13.49 -2.62 -19.49
CA PHE A 209 -13.76 -3.04 -18.11
C PHE A 209 -12.50 -2.99 -17.25
N MET A 210 -11.35 -3.45 -17.74
CA MET A 210 -10.06 -3.34 -17.03
C MET A 210 -9.69 -1.87 -16.76
N HIS A 211 -9.93 -0.97 -17.71
CA HIS A 211 -9.71 0.46 -17.53
C HIS A 211 -10.64 1.04 -16.46
N ALA A 212 -11.94 0.76 -16.53
CA ALA A 212 -12.90 1.19 -15.52
C ALA A 212 -12.56 0.63 -14.13
N TYR A 213 -12.17 -0.65 -14.05
CA TYR A 213 -11.72 -1.31 -12.82
C TYR A 213 -10.50 -0.60 -12.21
N ALA A 214 -9.50 -0.26 -13.03
CA ALA A 214 -8.30 0.44 -12.58
C ALA A 214 -8.59 1.88 -12.13
N LEU A 215 -9.49 2.59 -12.83
CA LEU A 215 -9.94 3.91 -12.40
C LEU A 215 -10.63 3.86 -11.03
N VAL A 216 -11.51 2.88 -10.81
CA VAL A 216 -12.14 2.70 -9.50
C VAL A 216 -11.11 2.35 -8.43
N THR A 217 -10.21 1.40 -8.71
CA THR A 217 -9.21 0.94 -7.73
C THR A 217 -8.26 2.07 -7.32
N SER A 218 -7.80 2.88 -8.28
CA SER A 218 -6.86 3.98 -8.03
C SER A 218 -7.51 5.22 -7.40
N ARG A 219 -8.82 5.43 -7.59
CA ARG A 219 -9.49 6.71 -7.27
C ARG A 219 -10.65 6.63 -6.29
N ALA A 220 -11.24 5.47 -6.04
CA ALA A 220 -12.37 5.39 -5.13
C ALA A 220 -11.92 5.27 -3.66
N TRP A 221 -12.84 5.62 -2.76
CA TRP A 221 -12.70 5.41 -1.32
C TRP A 221 -13.71 4.36 -0.85
N ASP A 222 -13.31 3.63 0.18
CA ASP A 222 -14.25 2.85 0.99
C ASP A 222 -14.97 3.79 1.96
N THR A 223 -16.28 3.88 1.81
CA THR A 223 -17.18 4.78 2.55
C THR A 223 -18.29 3.96 3.20
N SER A 224 -19.12 4.61 4.03
CA SER A 224 -20.32 3.96 4.59
C SER A 224 -21.33 3.52 3.52
N LYS A 225 -21.24 4.06 2.30
CA LYS A 225 -22.07 3.69 1.14
C LYS A 225 -21.36 2.65 0.24
N GLY A 226 -20.31 2.02 0.72
CA GLY A 226 -19.49 1.07 -0.04
C GLY A 226 -18.36 1.78 -0.77
N VAL A 227 -18.18 1.47 -2.06
CA VAL A 227 -17.11 2.02 -2.88
C VAL A 227 -17.60 3.29 -3.58
N SER A 228 -16.88 4.41 -3.44
CA SER A 228 -17.33 5.71 -3.96
C SER A 228 -16.21 6.50 -4.63
N LEU A 229 -16.47 7.00 -5.85
CA LEU A 229 -15.66 8.01 -6.52
C LEU A 229 -16.15 9.39 -6.08
N ILE A 230 -15.22 10.25 -5.66
CA ILE A 230 -15.54 11.55 -5.07
C ILE A 230 -14.93 12.62 -5.98
N PRO A 231 -15.73 13.22 -6.87
CA PRO A 231 -15.24 14.21 -7.83
C PRO A 231 -14.50 15.34 -7.13
N PHE A 232 -13.47 15.87 -7.80
CA PHE A 232 -12.56 16.91 -7.32
C PHE A 232 -11.61 16.42 -6.22
N ALA A 233 -12.09 15.70 -5.19
CA ALA A 233 -11.21 15.14 -4.15
C ALA A 233 -10.19 14.15 -4.73
N ASP A 234 -10.54 13.44 -5.80
CA ASP A 234 -9.68 12.43 -6.42
C ASP A 234 -8.45 13.01 -7.16
N PHE A 235 -8.40 14.32 -7.38
CA PHE A 235 -7.22 15.04 -7.89
C PHE A 235 -6.14 15.33 -6.82
N LEU A 236 -6.43 15.08 -5.53
CA LEU A 236 -5.41 15.15 -4.47
C LEU A 236 -4.43 13.99 -4.63
N ASN A 237 -3.15 14.29 -4.82
CA ASN A 237 -2.08 13.30 -4.98
C ASN A 237 -1.59 12.72 -3.66
N HIS A 238 -0.78 11.66 -3.74
CA HIS A 238 -0.25 10.93 -2.59
C HIS A 238 1.02 11.56 -1.99
N ASP A 239 1.00 11.80 -0.68
CA ASP A 239 2.20 11.98 0.14
C ASP A 239 2.17 11.02 1.34
N GLY A 240 3.10 10.07 1.38
CA GLY A 240 3.22 9.09 2.47
C GLY A 240 3.68 9.69 3.81
N THR A 241 4.15 10.94 3.81
CA THR A 241 4.58 11.68 5.00
C THR A 241 3.47 12.54 5.60
N CYS A 242 2.57 13.07 4.76
CA CYS A 242 1.37 13.81 5.13
C CYS A 242 0.42 12.97 6.01
N ASP A 243 -0.28 13.60 6.96
CA ASP A 243 -1.32 12.96 7.79
C ASP A 243 -2.75 13.30 7.33
N ALA A 244 -2.90 14.19 6.34
CA ALA A 244 -4.21 14.52 5.77
C ALA A 244 -4.80 13.30 5.07
N VAL A 245 -6.07 13.03 5.36
CA VAL A 245 -6.85 11.93 4.80
C VAL A 245 -8.25 12.44 4.49
N LEU A 246 -8.97 11.71 3.64
CA LEU A 246 -10.39 11.96 3.47
C LEU A 246 -11.14 11.48 4.72
N LEU A 247 -12.06 12.28 5.21
CA LEU A 247 -12.99 11.95 6.26
C LEU A 247 -14.40 11.88 5.68
N SER A 248 -15.20 10.93 6.17
CA SER A 248 -16.59 10.74 5.81
C SER A 248 -17.45 11.07 7.01
N ASP A 249 -18.29 12.10 6.87
CA ASP A 249 -19.35 12.41 7.82
C ASP A 249 -20.67 11.81 7.33
N VAL A 250 -21.11 10.75 8.02
CA VAL A 250 -22.34 10.03 7.68
C VAL A 250 -23.59 10.81 8.11
N HIS A 251 -23.49 11.67 9.13
CA HIS A 251 -24.62 12.45 9.62
C HIS A 251 -24.89 13.63 8.70
N GLU A 252 -23.83 14.34 8.31
CA GLU A 252 -23.91 15.47 7.38
C GLU A 252 -23.90 15.03 5.90
N GLU A 253 -23.74 13.73 5.64
CA GLU A 253 -23.61 13.14 4.30
C GLU A 253 -22.56 13.85 3.42
N ILE A 254 -21.39 14.14 3.98
CA ILE A 254 -20.31 14.87 3.32
C ILE A 254 -18.99 14.11 3.47
N SER A 255 -18.18 14.12 2.41
CA SER A 255 -16.76 13.77 2.49
C SER A 255 -15.94 15.06 2.60
N GLU A 256 -15.01 15.13 3.54
CA GLU A 256 -14.18 16.31 3.77
C GLU A 256 -12.68 15.98 3.89
N VAL A 257 -11.83 16.95 3.61
CA VAL A 257 -10.39 16.86 3.80
C VAL A 257 -9.95 17.98 4.72
N ILE A 258 -9.23 17.64 5.78
CA ILE A 258 -8.68 18.59 6.75
C ILE A 258 -7.18 18.72 6.53
N ALA A 259 -6.68 19.96 6.59
CA ALA A 259 -5.26 20.25 6.48
C ALA A 259 -4.49 19.67 7.67
N ASP A 260 -3.47 18.87 7.41
CA ASP A 260 -2.55 18.36 8.43
C ASP A 260 -1.46 19.38 8.79
N ARG A 261 -1.17 20.31 7.89
CA ARG A 261 -0.16 21.36 8.04
C ARG A 261 -0.59 22.66 7.38
N ASP A 262 0.23 23.69 7.53
CA ASP A 262 0.07 24.93 6.80
C ASP A 262 0.46 24.75 5.32
N TYR A 263 -0.32 25.37 4.42
CA TYR A 263 -0.04 25.46 2.98
C TYR A 263 0.01 26.92 2.56
N ALA A 264 1.04 27.29 1.78
CA ALA A 264 1.11 28.60 1.14
C ALA A 264 0.26 28.64 -0.14
N VAL A 265 -0.15 29.84 -0.59
CA VAL A 265 -0.79 30.01 -1.90
C VAL A 265 0.06 29.39 -3.01
N GLY A 266 -0.56 28.60 -3.88
CA GLY A 266 0.09 27.90 -4.99
C GLY A 266 0.84 26.63 -4.58
N GLU A 267 0.88 26.26 -3.30
CA GLU A 267 1.47 25.01 -2.86
C GLU A 267 0.54 23.83 -3.17
N GLN A 268 1.10 22.72 -3.68
CA GLN A 268 0.32 21.51 -3.95
C GLN A 268 -0.19 20.91 -2.64
N VAL A 269 -1.49 20.64 -2.60
CA VAL A 269 -2.15 19.98 -1.49
C VAL A 269 -2.23 18.49 -1.80
N MET A 270 -1.72 17.67 -0.88
CA MET A 270 -1.62 16.22 -1.04
C MET A 270 -2.26 15.53 0.17
N ILE A 271 -2.61 14.26 0.01
CA ILE A 271 -3.17 13.43 1.07
C ILE A 271 -2.41 12.11 1.17
N ARG A 272 -2.54 11.41 2.30
CA ARG A 272 -2.07 10.04 2.41
C ARG A 272 -3.15 9.07 1.93
N TYR A 273 -2.96 8.48 0.76
CA TYR A 273 -3.85 7.39 0.28
C TYR A 273 -3.89 6.21 1.25
N GLY A 274 -2.74 5.86 1.80
CA GLY A 274 -2.59 4.81 2.80
C GLY A 274 -1.13 4.59 3.13
N LYS A 275 -0.85 3.65 4.05
CA LYS A 275 0.50 3.21 4.40
C LYS A 275 0.90 2.05 3.49
N PHE A 276 0.95 2.33 2.19
CA PHE A 276 1.12 1.34 1.13
C PHE A 276 2.58 1.20 0.72
N SER A 277 3.03 -0.04 0.48
CA SER A 277 4.34 -0.31 -0.10
C SER A 277 4.38 0.07 -1.58
N ASN A 278 5.58 0.17 -2.17
CA ASN A 278 5.69 0.36 -3.61
C ASN A 278 4.99 -0.75 -4.42
N ALA A 279 4.88 -1.98 -3.89
CA ALA A 279 4.13 -3.05 -4.56
C ALA A 279 2.63 -2.70 -4.70
N THR A 280 2.00 -2.24 -3.62
CA THR A 280 0.59 -1.80 -3.64
C THR A 280 0.42 -0.53 -4.48
N LEU A 281 1.31 0.46 -4.34
CA LEU A 281 1.25 1.70 -5.13
C LEU A 281 1.35 1.41 -6.63
N LEU A 282 2.21 0.48 -7.04
CA LEU A 282 2.39 0.13 -8.43
C LEU A 282 1.19 -0.67 -8.99
N LEU A 283 0.68 -1.62 -8.22
CA LEU A 283 -0.44 -2.46 -8.65
C LEU A 283 -1.74 -1.64 -8.77
N ASP A 284 -2.07 -0.87 -7.73
CA ASP A 284 -3.39 -0.25 -7.58
C ASP A 284 -3.44 1.20 -8.07
N PHE A 285 -2.32 1.93 -8.05
CA PHE A 285 -2.29 3.36 -8.42
C PHE A 285 -1.38 3.68 -9.61
N GLY A 286 -0.52 2.76 -10.03
CA GLY A 286 0.38 2.95 -11.17
C GLY A 286 1.54 3.89 -10.90
N PHE A 287 2.05 3.95 -9.67
CA PHE A 287 3.28 4.69 -9.37
C PHE A 287 4.09 4.06 -8.25
N THR A 288 5.33 4.52 -8.08
CA THR A 288 6.21 4.14 -6.96
C THR A 288 6.91 5.38 -6.42
N LEU A 289 7.45 5.28 -5.21
CA LEU A 289 8.29 6.31 -4.62
C LEU A 289 9.75 5.83 -4.60
N PRO A 290 10.74 6.68 -4.95
CA PRO A 290 12.15 6.30 -4.91
C PRO A 290 12.62 5.77 -3.53
N TYR A 291 12.04 6.33 -2.46
CA TYR A 291 12.20 5.82 -1.11
C TYR A 291 10.84 5.80 -0.41
N ASN A 292 10.31 4.61 -0.16
CA ASN A 292 9.06 4.42 0.55
C ASN A 292 9.27 3.76 1.92
N LYS A 293 9.04 4.52 3.00
CA LYS A 293 9.15 4.02 4.39
C LYS A 293 8.14 2.90 4.75
N TYR A 294 7.16 2.64 3.89
CA TYR A 294 6.17 1.58 4.04
C TYR A 294 6.45 0.36 3.16
N ASP A 295 7.60 0.31 2.49
CA ASP A 295 8.02 -0.90 1.78
C ASP A 295 8.05 -2.11 2.72
N GLN A 296 7.64 -3.23 2.15
CA GLN A 296 7.56 -4.51 2.80
C GLN A 296 7.80 -5.60 1.75
N VAL A 297 8.24 -6.77 2.20
CA VAL A 297 8.46 -7.93 1.33
C VAL A 297 7.64 -9.11 1.82
N GLN A 298 7.10 -9.88 0.89
CA GLN A 298 6.39 -11.12 1.18
C GLN A 298 7.37 -12.29 1.16
N LEU A 299 7.52 -12.96 2.29
CA LEU A 299 8.40 -14.11 2.47
C LEU A 299 7.57 -15.39 2.48
N LEU A 300 7.60 -16.15 1.39
CA LEU A 300 7.00 -17.49 1.31
C LEU A 300 7.97 -18.54 1.86
N MET A 301 7.50 -19.35 2.80
CA MET A 301 8.26 -20.36 3.55
C MET A 301 7.47 -21.66 3.68
N ASP A 302 7.88 -22.73 3.00
CA ASP A 302 7.20 -24.03 3.08
C ASP A 302 7.96 -25.04 3.94
N ILE A 303 7.23 -26.04 4.45
CA ILE A 303 7.83 -27.22 5.06
C ILE A 303 8.27 -28.15 3.93
N PRO A 304 9.54 -28.58 3.86
CA PRO A 304 10.00 -29.52 2.86
C PRO A 304 9.15 -30.79 2.85
N SER A 305 8.72 -31.24 1.67
CA SER A 305 7.84 -32.42 1.53
C SER A 305 8.46 -33.72 2.05
N HIS A 306 9.78 -33.78 2.13
CA HIS A 306 10.56 -34.92 2.63
C HIS A 306 10.95 -34.78 4.11
N ASP A 307 10.44 -33.77 4.82
CA ASP A 307 10.67 -33.62 6.26
C ASP A 307 10.03 -34.81 7.01
N PRO A 308 10.79 -35.60 7.80
CA PRO A 308 10.24 -36.75 8.53
C PRO A 308 9.10 -36.39 9.48
N LEU A 309 9.04 -35.13 9.93
CA LEU A 309 8.02 -34.60 10.83
C LEU A 309 7.00 -33.73 10.10
N TYR A 310 6.93 -33.79 8.76
CA TYR A 310 6.06 -32.95 7.93
C TYR A 310 4.62 -32.89 8.44
N GLY A 311 4.02 -34.05 8.73
CA GLY A 311 2.64 -34.15 9.21
C GLY A 311 2.42 -33.38 10.51
N MET A 312 3.29 -33.62 11.49
CA MET A 312 3.20 -33.00 12.82
C MET A 312 3.49 -31.49 12.76
N LYS A 313 4.54 -31.07 12.03
CA LYS A 313 4.86 -29.64 11.82
C LYS A 313 3.70 -28.92 11.14
N SER A 314 3.12 -29.53 10.11
CA SER A 314 1.96 -28.98 9.39
C SER A 314 0.75 -28.79 10.30
N GLU A 315 0.45 -29.79 11.14
CA GLU A 315 -0.68 -29.73 12.08
C GLU A 315 -0.48 -28.63 13.13
N ILE A 316 0.72 -28.57 13.73
CA ILE A 316 1.07 -27.56 14.73
C ILE A 316 0.96 -26.15 14.15
N LEU A 317 1.50 -25.92 12.96
CA LEU A 317 1.47 -24.60 12.32
C LEU A 317 0.04 -24.19 11.92
N LYS A 318 -0.78 -25.12 11.43
CA LYS A 318 -2.21 -24.88 11.17
C LYS A 318 -2.97 -24.50 12.45
N LYS A 319 -2.66 -25.15 13.57
CA LYS A 319 -3.34 -24.92 14.86
C LYS A 319 -2.91 -23.62 15.54
N HIS A 320 -1.63 -23.24 15.47
CA HIS A 320 -1.08 -22.15 16.29
C HIS A 320 -0.49 -20.96 15.54
N CYS A 321 -0.11 -21.10 14.26
CA CYS A 321 0.67 -20.08 13.55
C CYS A 321 -0.08 -19.37 12.42
N TRP A 322 -1.40 -19.56 12.30
CA TRP A 322 -2.19 -18.82 11.32
C TRP A 322 -2.60 -17.44 11.85
N PRO A 323 -2.15 -16.32 11.25
CA PRO A 323 -2.86 -15.07 11.45
C PRO A 323 -4.24 -15.21 10.82
N ARG A 324 -5.32 -15.18 11.63
CA ARG A 324 -6.70 -15.04 11.14
C ARG A 324 -6.79 -13.77 10.27
N THR A 325 -6.53 -13.88 8.98
CA THR A 325 -6.89 -12.89 7.98
C THR A 325 -8.41 -12.91 7.88
N THR A 326 -9.04 -11.97 8.57
CA THR A 326 -10.48 -11.73 8.45
C THR A 326 -10.81 -11.30 7.02
N THR A 327 -11.74 -12.04 6.38
CA THR A 327 -12.63 -11.67 5.25
C THR A 327 -11.94 -11.31 3.92
N ASN A 328 -12.22 -11.89 2.74
CA ASN A 328 -13.42 -12.53 2.19
C ASN A 328 -13.07 -13.78 1.34
N ALA A 329 -14.13 -14.51 0.97
CA ALA A 329 -14.14 -15.71 0.17
C ALA A 329 -13.44 -15.56 -1.19
N ASP A 330 -12.21 -16.05 -1.28
CA ASP A 330 -11.73 -16.71 -2.49
C ASP A 330 -10.83 -17.87 -2.09
N LYS A 331 -11.35 -19.09 -2.29
CA LYS A 331 -10.64 -20.35 -2.09
C LYS A 331 -9.65 -20.57 -3.24
N SER A 332 -8.68 -19.68 -3.39
CA SER A 332 -7.51 -19.91 -4.24
C SER A 332 -6.40 -20.49 -3.36
N ASN A 333 -5.88 -21.65 -3.75
CA ASN A 333 -4.93 -22.53 -3.05
C ASN A 333 -3.54 -21.93 -2.77
N THR A 334 -3.43 -20.70 -2.29
CA THR A 334 -2.17 -20.21 -1.70
C THR A 334 -2.16 -20.59 -0.22
N SER A 335 -1.69 -21.83 0.02
CA SER A 335 -1.31 -22.37 1.33
C SER A 335 -0.62 -21.30 2.19
N GLY A 336 -1.15 -21.01 3.39
CA GLY A 336 -0.75 -19.84 4.19
C GLY A 336 0.59 -19.97 4.91
N ASN A 337 1.62 -19.86 4.09
CA ASN A 337 3.03 -19.94 4.43
C ASN A 337 3.76 -18.61 4.14
N SER A 338 3.00 -17.52 4.10
CA SER A 338 3.44 -16.20 3.65
C SER A 338 3.53 -15.21 4.79
N PHE A 339 4.71 -14.58 4.94
CA PHE A 339 5.01 -13.65 6.02
C PHE A 339 5.39 -12.28 5.48
N VAL A 340 4.76 -11.22 5.98
CA VAL A 340 5.12 -9.84 5.62
C VAL A 340 6.25 -9.35 6.52
N VAL A 341 7.40 -9.06 5.92
CA VAL A 341 8.56 -8.47 6.59
C VAL A 341 8.63 -6.98 6.24
N LYS A 342 8.80 -6.14 7.26
CA LYS A 342 8.98 -4.68 7.12
C LYS A 342 10.40 -4.29 7.47
N GLU A 343 10.81 -3.10 7.04
CA GLU A 343 12.14 -2.58 7.32
C GLU A 343 12.42 -2.55 8.83
N VAL A 344 13.55 -3.15 9.22
CA VAL A 344 14.00 -3.19 10.61
C VAL A 344 14.84 -1.96 10.90
N LYS A 345 14.28 -1.02 11.68
CA LYS A 345 14.89 0.30 11.94
C LYS A 345 16.19 0.27 12.74
N SER A 346 16.40 -0.77 13.56
CA SER A 346 17.64 -0.93 14.32
C SER A 346 18.11 -2.37 14.27
N ALA A 347 19.34 -2.56 13.81
CA ALA A 347 20.01 -3.85 13.82
C ALA A 347 20.56 -4.21 15.23
N ILE A 348 20.54 -3.27 16.19
CA ILE A 348 21.08 -3.41 17.54
C ILE A 348 20.02 -2.95 18.58
N GLY A 349 19.87 -3.67 19.70
CA GLY A 349 19.05 -3.23 20.84
C GLY A 349 17.53 -3.47 20.74
N LYS A 350 16.76 -2.80 21.62
CA LYS A 350 15.30 -2.97 21.83
C LYS A 350 14.46 -2.35 20.71
N GLY A 351 14.61 -2.83 19.48
CA GLY A 351 13.74 -2.54 18.33
C GLY A 351 12.77 -3.68 18.01
N LYS A 352 11.71 -3.42 17.24
CA LYS A 352 10.90 -4.49 16.63
C LYS A 352 11.72 -5.11 15.49
N GLY A 353 12.27 -6.32 15.72
CA GLY A 353 12.90 -7.14 14.67
C GLY A 353 11.88 -7.73 13.70
N ILE A 354 12.22 -8.86 13.07
CA ILE A 354 11.30 -9.56 12.17
C ILE A 354 10.04 -10.09 12.89
N PRO A 355 8.94 -10.42 12.16
CA PRO A 355 7.69 -10.88 12.76
C PRO A 355 7.87 -12.09 13.70
N GLN A 356 7.16 -12.08 14.83
CA GLN A 356 7.22 -13.22 15.78
C GLN A 356 6.69 -14.51 15.15
N ALA A 357 5.63 -14.45 14.35
CA ALA A 357 5.10 -15.62 13.64
C ALA A 357 6.15 -16.25 12.71
N LEU A 358 6.97 -15.43 12.05
CA LEU A 358 8.04 -15.90 11.19
C LEU A 358 9.16 -16.60 12.00
N ARG A 359 9.55 -16.04 13.15
CA ARG A 359 10.51 -16.70 14.06
C ARG A 359 9.97 -18.01 14.61
N ALA A 360 8.71 -18.03 15.02
CA ALA A 360 8.05 -19.24 15.51
C ALA A 360 8.00 -20.33 14.43
N PHE A 361 7.65 -19.94 13.20
CA PHE A 361 7.68 -20.86 12.05
C PHE A 361 9.07 -21.46 11.85
N ALA A 362 10.12 -20.64 11.88
CA ALA A 362 11.49 -21.12 11.72
C ALA A 362 11.94 -22.08 12.83
N ARG A 363 11.50 -21.84 14.07
CA ARG A 363 11.76 -22.74 15.21
C ARG A 363 11.08 -24.09 15.04
N VAL A 364 9.81 -24.10 14.64
CA VAL A 364 9.09 -25.35 14.30
C VAL A 364 9.78 -26.07 13.15
N LEU A 365 10.19 -25.34 12.12
CA LEU A 365 10.86 -25.93 10.96
C LEU A 365 12.22 -26.53 11.34
N SER A 366 12.95 -25.90 12.26
CA SER A 366 14.23 -26.41 12.74
C SER A 366 14.12 -27.70 13.54
N ALA A 367 12.96 -27.98 14.17
CA ALA A 367 12.75 -29.15 15.03
C ALA A 367 13.08 -30.48 14.32
N THR A 368 13.81 -31.37 14.99
CA THR A 368 14.28 -32.66 14.44
C THR A 368 13.70 -33.86 15.17
N SER A 369 13.02 -33.63 16.30
CA SER A 369 12.36 -34.69 17.05
C SER A 369 10.93 -34.31 17.45
N VAL A 370 10.14 -35.33 17.80
CA VAL A 370 8.75 -35.17 18.27
C VAL A 370 8.73 -34.46 19.63
N GLU A 371 9.70 -34.75 20.48
CA GLU A 371 9.84 -34.18 21.84
C GLU A 371 10.08 -32.67 21.78
N GLU A 372 10.91 -32.20 20.84
CA GLU A 372 11.12 -30.76 20.65
C GLU A 372 9.83 -30.05 20.21
N LEU A 373 9.07 -30.66 19.28
CA LEU A 373 7.78 -30.13 18.85
C LEU A 373 6.77 -30.11 20.00
N GLN A 374 6.72 -31.15 20.82
CA GLN A 374 5.87 -31.21 22.02
C GLN A 374 6.27 -30.17 23.06
N SER A 375 7.58 -29.91 23.24
CA SER A 375 8.06 -28.84 24.11
C SER A 375 7.58 -27.47 23.64
N LEU A 376 7.54 -27.20 22.33
CA LEU A 376 7.03 -25.94 21.79
C LEU A 376 5.53 -25.78 22.03
N ILE A 377 4.75 -26.85 21.89
CA ILE A 377 3.31 -26.86 22.19
C ILE A 377 3.09 -26.61 23.69
N THR A 378 3.86 -27.30 24.54
CA THR A 378 3.77 -27.18 25.99
C THR A 378 4.07 -25.75 26.44
N GLU A 379 5.14 -25.13 25.91
CA GLU A 379 5.42 -23.70 26.13
C GLU A 379 4.23 -22.82 25.76
N ALA A 380 3.59 -23.08 24.61
CA ALA A 380 2.43 -22.31 24.18
C ALA A 380 1.24 -22.46 25.16
N THR A 381 0.96 -23.69 25.59
CA THR A 381 -0.15 -24.01 26.51
C THR A 381 0.06 -23.42 27.90
N GLU A 382 1.30 -23.42 28.41
CA GLU A 382 1.64 -22.89 29.74
C GLU A 382 1.73 -21.36 29.79
N ASN A 383 1.80 -20.69 28.62
CA ASN A 383 1.94 -19.24 28.54
C ASN A 383 0.69 -18.57 27.93
N ASP A 384 0.84 -17.84 26.83
CA ASP A 384 -0.20 -17.00 26.22
C ASP A 384 -0.86 -17.65 25.00
N GLY A 385 -0.69 -18.96 24.82
CA GLY A 385 -1.19 -19.73 23.68
C GLY A 385 -0.38 -19.57 22.39
N ARG A 386 0.63 -18.68 22.36
CA ARG A 386 1.42 -18.41 21.15
C ARG A 386 2.60 -19.37 21.04
N LEU A 387 2.65 -20.10 19.93
CA LEU A 387 3.70 -21.08 19.68
C LEU A 387 5.08 -20.44 19.53
N ALA A 388 6.07 -21.08 20.18
CA ALA A 388 7.49 -20.78 20.03
C ALA A 388 7.77 -19.28 20.07
N ARG A 389 7.18 -18.57 21.04
CA ARG A 389 7.32 -17.11 21.18
C ARG A 389 8.70 -16.77 21.68
N ARG A 390 9.19 -17.48 22.69
CA ARG A 390 10.50 -17.25 23.32
C ARG A 390 11.62 -17.92 22.50
N PRO A 391 12.87 -17.47 22.63
CA PRO A 391 14.03 -18.18 22.09
C PRO A 391 14.07 -19.62 22.61
N LEU A 392 14.52 -20.55 21.76
CA LEU A 392 14.74 -21.94 22.18
C LEU A 392 15.79 -21.98 23.30
N LYS A 393 15.64 -22.91 24.26
CA LYS A 393 16.60 -23.10 25.35
C LYS A 393 17.99 -23.48 24.83
N SER A 394 18.06 -24.20 23.72
CA SER A 394 19.31 -24.58 23.07
C SER A 394 19.75 -23.50 22.10
N ASN A 395 20.88 -22.84 22.38
CA ASN A 395 21.46 -21.82 21.50
C ASN A 395 21.71 -22.37 20.09
N GLU A 396 22.23 -23.59 19.96
CA GLU A 396 22.44 -24.23 18.64
C GLU A 396 21.15 -24.35 17.82
N ARG A 397 20.04 -24.73 18.45
CA ARG A 397 18.75 -24.92 17.77
C ARG A 397 18.14 -23.58 17.40
N GLU A 398 18.27 -22.59 18.29
CA GLU A 398 17.85 -21.21 18.00
C GLU A 398 18.64 -20.64 16.81
N ILE A 399 19.96 -20.87 16.79
CA ILE A 399 20.84 -20.50 15.67
C ILE A 399 20.39 -21.18 14.38
N GLN A 400 20.13 -22.49 14.40
CA GLN A 400 19.67 -23.22 13.22
C GLN A 400 18.34 -22.67 12.67
N ALA A 401 17.38 -22.33 13.53
CA ALA A 401 16.14 -21.67 13.13
C ALA A 401 16.41 -20.32 12.43
N HIS A 402 17.35 -19.52 12.95
CA HIS A 402 17.70 -18.23 12.35
C HIS A 402 18.46 -18.40 11.02
N CYS A 403 19.32 -19.41 10.90
CA CYS A 403 20.03 -19.74 9.67
C CYS A 403 19.06 -20.08 8.52
N ILE A 404 17.96 -20.78 8.80
CA ILE A 404 16.91 -21.05 7.78
C ILE A 404 16.36 -19.74 7.21
N LEU A 405 16.08 -18.75 8.06
CA LEU A 405 15.59 -17.43 7.64
C LEU A 405 16.65 -16.63 6.88
N CYS A 406 17.89 -16.63 7.37
CA CYS A 406 19.03 -15.98 6.71
C CYS A 406 19.23 -16.53 5.30
N SER A 407 19.24 -17.85 5.13
CA SER A 407 19.40 -18.50 3.82
C SER A 407 18.30 -18.10 2.85
N ARG A 408 17.04 -18.06 3.30
CA ARG A 408 15.92 -17.62 2.45
C ARG A 408 16.07 -16.16 2.04
N LEU A 409 16.35 -15.27 2.97
CA LEU A 409 16.54 -13.83 2.68
C LEU A 409 17.73 -13.61 1.75
N LEU A 410 18.84 -14.30 1.97
CA LEU A 410 20.04 -14.18 1.13
C LEU A 410 19.74 -14.59 -0.32
N HIS A 411 19.01 -15.69 -0.52
CA HIS A 411 18.58 -16.10 -1.86
C HIS A 411 17.72 -15.03 -2.54
N MET A 412 16.75 -14.45 -1.83
CA MET A 412 15.90 -13.39 -2.40
C MET A 412 16.69 -12.11 -2.70
N ILE A 413 17.61 -11.72 -1.80
CA ILE A 413 18.53 -10.59 -1.98
C ILE A 413 19.35 -10.76 -3.27
N GLN A 414 19.91 -11.96 -3.49
CA GLN A 414 20.68 -12.27 -4.69
C GLN A 414 19.84 -12.15 -5.97
N GLY A 415 18.60 -12.65 -5.96
CA GLY A 415 17.67 -12.50 -7.08
C GLY A 415 17.41 -11.03 -7.43
N HIS A 416 17.11 -10.21 -6.42
CA HIS A 416 16.88 -8.77 -6.62
C HIS A 416 18.13 -8.03 -7.09
N ASP A 417 19.31 -8.34 -6.55
CA ASP A 417 20.58 -7.75 -7.01
C ASP A 417 20.85 -8.10 -8.49
N VAL A 418 20.49 -9.31 -8.95
CA VAL A 418 20.59 -9.71 -10.37
C VAL A 418 19.58 -8.95 -11.22
N ALA A 419 18.31 -8.85 -10.81
CA ALA A 419 17.28 -8.09 -11.51
C ALA A 419 17.67 -6.60 -11.67
N LEU A 420 18.17 -5.98 -10.60
CA LEU A 420 18.63 -4.59 -10.62
C LEU A 420 19.85 -4.37 -11.53
N LYS A 421 20.77 -5.34 -11.63
CA LYS A 421 21.89 -5.28 -12.58
C LYS A 421 21.39 -5.30 -14.03
N LYS A 422 20.39 -6.13 -14.35
CA LYS A 422 19.76 -6.16 -15.68
C LYS A 422 19.07 -4.84 -16.01
N LEU A 423 18.42 -4.20 -15.03
CA LEU A 423 17.80 -2.89 -15.22
C LEU A 423 18.82 -1.77 -15.50
N LYS A 424 20.03 -1.83 -14.93
CA LYS A 424 21.08 -0.84 -15.20
C LYS A 424 21.61 -0.91 -16.63
N SER A 425 21.67 -2.10 -17.23
CA SER A 425 22.07 -2.24 -18.63
C SER A 425 21.04 -1.68 -19.61
N VAL A 426 19.76 -1.65 -19.24
CA VAL A 426 18.67 -1.11 -20.09
C VAL A 426 18.64 0.43 -20.08
N ASP A 427 18.90 1.07 -18.93
CA ASP A 427 18.94 2.53 -18.81
C ASP A 427 20.03 3.20 -19.66
N ALA A 428 21.09 2.47 -20.00
CA ALA A 428 22.17 3.00 -20.84
C ALA A 428 21.77 3.20 -22.31
N SER A 429 20.60 2.67 -22.73
CA SER A 429 20.18 2.63 -24.13
C SER A 429 18.90 3.41 -24.46
N ASP A 430 18.17 3.96 -23.49
CA ASP A 430 16.80 4.44 -23.74
C ASP A 430 16.52 5.88 -23.26
N CYS A 431 15.90 6.67 -24.15
CA CYS A 431 15.55 8.07 -23.97
C CYS A 431 14.04 8.26 -23.77
N ASN A 432 13.66 9.10 -22.81
CA ASN A 432 12.32 9.57 -22.41
C ASN A 432 11.10 8.91 -23.10
N GLY A 433 10.39 8.04 -22.37
CA GLY A 433 9.12 7.45 -22.79
C GLY A 433 8.40 6.63 -21.70
N ARG A 434 7.20 6.11 -22.00
CA ARG A 434 6.39 5.25 -21.11
C ARG A 434 7.20 4.08 -20.54
N GLN A 435 7.99 3.43 -21.39
CA GLN A 435 8.85 2.30 -21.01
C GLN A 435 9.90 2.73 -19.98
N SER A 436 10.56 3.87 -20.19
CA SER A 436 11.53 4.42 -19.21
C SER A 436 10.91 4.70 -17.83
N LEU A 437 9.63 5.11 -17.80
CA LEU A 437 8.91 5.35 -16.55
C LEU A 437 8.59 4.03 -15.81
N ARG A 438 8.08 3.02 -16.51
CA ARG A 438 7.79 1.70 -15.92
C ARG A 438 9.06 0.98 -15.47
N THR A 439 10.17 1.12 -16.22
CA THR A 439 11.51 0.64 -15.81
C THR A 439 11.97 1.31 -14.51
N ARG A 440 11.76 2.62 -14.36
CA ARG A 440 12.04 3.34 -13.11
C ARG A 440 11.19 2.83 -11.95
N MET A 441 9.90 2.58 -12.19
CA MET A 441 9.01 2.03 -11.17
C MET A 441 9.44 0.63 -10.71
N ALA A 442 9.85 -0.23 -11.65
CA ALA A 442 10.41 -1.55 -11.33
C ALA A 442 11.67 -1.42 -10.45
N ARG A 443 12.55 -0.45 -10.74
CA ARG A 443 13.76 -0.19 -9.96
C ARG A 443 13.43 0.30 -8.54
N ASP A 444 12.52 1.25 -8.39
CA ASP A 444 12.12 1.81 -7.09
C ASP A 444 11.49 0.73 -6.21
N LEU A 445 10.64 -0.14 -6.78
CA LEU A 445 10.09 -1.31 -6.12
C LEU A 445 11.20 -2.27 -5.63
N LEU A 446 12.06 -2.74 -6.53
CA LEU A 446 13.09 -3.73 -6.20
C LEU A 446 14.11 -3.21 -5.19
N ASN A 447 14.51 -1.93 -5.30
CA ASN A 447 15.38 -1.30 -4.30
C ASN A 447 14.70 -1.20 -2.93
N GLY A 448 13.39 -0.91 -2.90
CA GLY A 448 12.58 -0.92 -1.69
C GLY A 448 12.56 -2.27 -0.98
N GLU A 449 12.24 -3.33 -1.71
CA GLU A 449 12.21 -4.69 -1.20
C GLU A 449 13.61 -5.16 -0.75
N LEU A 450 14.64 -4.85 -1.54
CA LEU A 450 16.03 -5.15 -1.21
C LEU A 450 16.48 -4.49 0.09
N ARG A 451 16.12 -3.22 0.31
CA ARG A 451 16.39 -2.49 1.57
C ARG A 451 15.74 -3.21 2.76
N VAL A 452 14.47 -3.57 2.63
CA VAL A 452 13.74 -4.31 3.67
C VAL A 452 14.44 -5.64 3.98
N MET A 453 14.75 -6.45 2.96
CA MET A 453 15.41 -7.74 3.15
C MET A 453 16.80 -7.62 3.77
N LYS A 454 17.61 -6.66 3.32
CA LYS A 454 18.95 -6.41 3.89
C LYS A 454 18.86 -6.00 5.36
N SER A 455 17.89 -5.16 5.73
CA SER A 455 17.67 -4.79 7.14
C SER A 455 17.27 -5.99 8.02
N ALA A 456 16.40 -6.87 7.50
CA ALA A 456 15.96 -8.08 8.19
C ALA A 456 17.10 -9.10 8.34
N TYR A 457 17.90 -9.27 7.28
CA TYR A 457 19.08 -10.12 7.29
C TYR A 457 20.12 -9.64 8.31
N ALA A 458 20.44 -8.34 8.32
CA ALA A 458 21.37 -7.74 9.29
C ALA A 458 20.90 -7.92 10.74
N TRP A 459 19.59 -7.81 10.98
CA TRP A 459 19.02 -8.06 12.31
C TRP A 459 19.21 -9.52 12.75
N LEU A 460 18.96 -10.47 11.85
CA LEU A 460 19.15 -11.91 12.13
C LEU A 460 20.62 -12.26 12.39
N THR A 461 21.55 -11.69 11.61
CA THR A 461 22.99 -11.94 11.80
C THR A 461 23.51 -11.36 13.11
N ASN A 462 23.05 -10.18 13.51
CA ASN A 462 23.44 -9.59 14.79
C ASN A 462 22.87 -10.39 15.97
N TYR A 463 21.64 -10.89 15.85
CA TYR A 463 21.05 -11.78 16.84
C TYR A 463 21.89 -13.05 17.01
N TYR A 464 22.30 -13.67 15.91
CA TYR A 464 23.23 -14.79 15.91
C TYR A 464 24.54 -14.46 16.65
N THR A 465 25.19 -13.35 16.33
CA THR A 465 26.45 -12.93 16.98
C THR A 465 26.28 -12.77 18.50
N SER A 466 25.14 -12.23 18.94
CA SER A 466 24.85 -12.07 20.38
C SER A 466 24.66 -13.38 21.15
N LEU A 467 24.26 -14.46 20.47
CA LEU A 467 24.08 -15.79 21.08
C LEU A 467 25.37 -16.62 21.10
N SER A 468 26.29 -16.34 20.17
CA SER A 468 27.57 -17.04 20.03
C SER A 468 28.66 -16.49 20.95
N VAL A 469 28.50 -15.28 21.49
CA VAL A 469 29.45 -14.69 22.46
C VAL A 469 29.08 -15.16 23.88
N PRO A 470 30.03 -15.73 24.66
CA PRO A 470 29.78 -16.10 26.04
C PRO A 470 29.35 -14.87 26.87
N LYS A 471 28.29 -15.00 27.66
CA LYS A 471 27.79 -13.93 28.56
C LYS A 471 28.84 -13.40 29.54
N GLU A 472 29.91 -14.15 29.77
CA GLU A 472 31.03 -13.77 30.65
C GLU A 472 31.94 -12.69 30.03
N ALA A 473 31.93 -12.51 28.71
CA ALA A 473 32.75 -11.49 28.05
C ALA A 473 32.13 -10.07 28.06
N SER A 474 30.85 -9.92 28.45
CA SER A 474 30.22 -8.59 28.54
C SER A 474 30.31 -7.93 29.92
N LEU A 475 30.83 -8.64 30.93
CA LEU A 475 31.05 -8.11 32.28
C LEU A 475 32.48 -7.58 32.48
N CYS A 476 33.43 -7.92 31.60
CA CYS A 476 34.82 -7.45 31.69
C CYS A 476 35.08 -6.06 31.08
N SER A 477 34.08 -5.41 30.48
CA SER A 477 34.22 -4.07 29.89
C SER A 477 33.57 -2.95 30.69
N GLU A 478 32.91 -3.24 31.83
CA GLU A 478 32.38 -2.22 32.75
C GLU A 478 33.24 -1.99 34.01
N GLU A 479 34.27 -2.82 34.27
CA GLU A 479 35.13 -2.64 35.47
C GLU A 479 36.44 -1.86 35.25
N PHE A 480 36.78 -1.46 34.02
CA PHE A 480 37.92 -0.56 33.76
C PHE A 480 37.48 0.90 33.63
N SER A 481 36.83 1.46 34.66
CA SER A 481 36.56 2.91 34.76
C SER A 481 36.46 3.45 36.19
N LEU A 482 36.83 2.69 37.23
CA LEU A 482 36.69 3.12 38.63
C LEU A 482 37.89 2.73 39.51
N THR A 483 39.11 3.16 39.17
CA THR A 483 40.19 3.33 40.17
C THR A 483 41.24 4.33 39.67
N SER A 484 41.03 5.63 39.93
CA SER A 484 42.11 6.59 40.25
C SER A 484 41.53 7.95 40.61
N ALA A 485 40.94 8.04 41.80
CA ALA A 485 40.74 9.32 42.48
C ALA A 485 40.68 9.06 43.99
N GLY A 486 41.77 9.39 44.68
CA GLY A 486 41.83 9.35 46.14
C GLY A 486 43.17 8.89 46.66
N ASP A 487 44.12 9.82 46.76
CA ASP A 487 44.94 10.00 47.96
C ASP A 487 45.52 11.42 47.93
N GLY A 488 44.93 12.30 48.76
CA GLY A 488 45.72 13.34 49.45
C GLY A 488 46.59 12.64 50.51
N GLU A 489 47.64 13.21 51.07
CA GLU A 489 47.87 14.60 51.46
C GLU A 489 49.31 14.67 52.02
N LEU A 490 49.83 15.91 52.18
CA LEU A 490 50.88 16.35 53.12
C LEU A 490 52.36 16.11 52.77
N GLY A 491 53.08 17.24 52.64
CA GLY A 491 54.53 17.36 52.55
C GLY A 491 54.95 18.71 52.02
#